data_AF-A0A377MUB8-F1
#
_entry.id   AF-A0A377MUB8-F1
#
_cell.length_a   1.000
_cell.length_b   1.000
_cell.length_c   1.000
_cell.angle_alpha   90.00
_cell.angle_beta   90.00
_cell.angle_gamma   90.00
#
_symmetry.space_group_name_H-M   'P 1'
#
loop_
_entity.id
_entity.type
_entity.pdbx_description
1 polymer ?
#
loop_
_entity_poly.entity_id
_entity_poly.type
_entity_poly.pdbx_seq_one_letter_code
_entity_poly.pdbx_strand_id
1 'polypeptide(L)'
;MSENLKTIKELADELGISKKYLQNKISYEKKKQKLSIGNWKKISGKNTIVLSQKEQALIKSWLDEADSLGDKQEDKADSLGDKQEDKADSLGDKQEDEEKSYLKERIFVLEKFLDKEQTSNSELKKVIQQTQNLLDQQQRLALQDKKLLEEYKAENDNLKVLKMPSQETEFKHLDNQYKDEVNALKEKLENLQEQIKDQKRIEEQEKPRKWWGLWRK
;
A
#
# COMPACT_ATOMS: atom_id res chain seq x y z
N MET A 1 33.25 -2.26 26.01
CA MET A 1 33.37 -3.74 26.00
C MET A 1 32.86 -4.23 24.66
N SER A 2 33.74 -4.71 23.79
CA SER A 2 33.34 -5.30 22.49
C SER A 2 32.73 -6.68 22.73
N GLU A 3 31.49 -6.89 22.31
CA GLU A 3 30.87 -8.21 22.35
C GLU A 3 31.56 -9.11 21.33
N ASN A 4 32.29 -10.13 21.81
CA ASN A 4 32.95 -11.13 20.96
C ASN A 4 31.90 -12.10 20.41
N LEU A 5 31.41 -11.78 19.22
CA LEU A 5 30.39 -12.54 18.51
C LEU A 5 31.05 -13.61 17.63
N LYS A 6 30.63 -14.87 17.77
CA LYS A 6 31.14 -15.99 16.96
C LYS A 6 30.04 -16.66 16.16
N THR A 7 30.35 -17.08 14.95
CA THR A 7 29.42 -17.87 14.14
C THR A 7 29.34 -19.30 14.65
N ILE A 8 28.26 -20.02 14.31
CA ILE A 8 28.14 -21.45 14.66
C ILE A 8 29.30 -22.27 14.08
N LYS A 9 29.85 -21.86 12.93
CA LYS A 9 31.00 -22.54 12.32
C LYS A 9 32.25 -22.35 13.17
N GLU A 10 32.59 -21.11 13.53
CA GLU A 10 33.77 -20.81 14.36
C GLU A 10 33.67 -21.49 15.74
N LEU A 11 32.47 -21.50 16.35
CA LEU A 11 32.27 -22.20 17.62
C LEU A 11 32.43 -23.72 17.50
N ALA A 12 32.03 -24.31 16.37
CA ALA A 12 32.21 -25.74 16.11
C ALA A 12 33.70 -26.07 15.90
N ASP A 13 34.40 -25.24 15.13
CA ASP A 13 35.83 -25.39 14.85
C ASP A 13 36.67 -25.26 16.15
N GLU A 14 36.31 -24.34 17.05
CA GLU A 14 36.93 -24.20 18.39
C GLU A 14 36.70 -25.40 19.32
N LEU A 15 35.54 -26.04 19.21
CA LEU A 15 35.17 -27.21 20.03
C LEU A 15 35.64 -28.53 19.42
N GLY A 16 36.24 -28.51 18.22
CA GLY A 16 36.69 -29.73 17.53
C GLY A 16 35.56 -30.63 17.05
N ILE A 17 34.34 -30.09 16.87
CA ILE A 17 33.14 -30.87 16.54
C ILE A 17 32.57 -30.44 15.19
N SER A 18 31.86 -31.34 14.50
CA SER A 18 31.24 -30.97 13.22
C SER A 18 30.18 -29.88 13.38
N LYS A 19 30.21 -28.88 12.49
CA LYS A 19 29.20 -27.81 12.43
C LYS A 19 27.77 -28.34 12.42
N LYS A 20 27.51 -29.45 11.71
CA LYS A 20 26.19 -30.07 11.61
C LYS A 20 25.73 -30.65 12.95
N TYR A 21 26.61 -31.33 13.67
CA TYR A 21 26.31 -31.87 15.00
C TYR A 21 25.94 -30.75 15.97
N LEU A 22 26.76 -29.69 16.00
CA LEU A 22 26.52 -28.53 16.86
C LEU A 22 25.16 -27.86 16.53
N GLN A 23 24.84 -27.69 15.24
CA GLN A 23 23.55 -27.14 14.82
C GLN A 23 22.36 -27.99 15.29
N ASN A 24 22.46 -29.32 15.19
CA ASN A 24 21.41 -30.22 15.63
C ASN A 24 21.23 -30.16 17.15
N LYS A 25 22.33 -30.18 17.92
CA LYS A 25 22.30 -30.06 19.38
C LYS A 25 21.68 -28.73 19.81
N ILE A 26 22.10 -27.62 19.19
CA ILE A 26 21.52 -26.30 19.43
C ILE A 26 20.01 -26.29 19.12
N SER A 27 19.58 -26.90 18.01
CA SER A 27 18.16 -26.97 17.62
C SER A 27 17.33 -27.77 18.63
N TYR A 28 17.86 -28.91 19.07
CA TYR A 28 17.24 -29.77 20.07
C TYR A 28 17.08 -29.06 21.41
N GLU A 29 18.15 -28.44 21.93
CA GLU A 29 18.13 -27.77 23.22
C GLU A 29 17.30 -26.48 23.21
N LYS A 30 17.32 -25.71 22.11
CA LYS A 30 16.40 -24.57 21.91
C LYS A 30 14.95 -25.01 22.04
N LYS A 31 14.59 -26.14 21.45
CA LYS A 31 13.23 -26.69 21.49
C LYS A 31 12.88 -27.23 22.88
N LYS A 32 13.81 -27.93 23.53
CA LYS A 32 13.66 -28.49 24.88
C LYS A 32 13.44 -27.39 25.92
N GLN A 33 14.25 -26.33 25.88
CA GLN A 33 14.28 -25.26 26.88
C GLN A 33 13.46 -24.03 26.48
N LYS A 34 12.82 -24.03 25.30
CA LYS A 34 12.06 -22.89 24.72
C LYS A 34 12.88 -21.58 24.66
N LEU A 35 14.18 -21.69 24.41
CA LEU A 35 15.10 -20.56 24.33
C LEU A 35 15.25 -20.05 22.90
N SER A 36 15.35 -18.74 22.74
CA SER A 36 15.80 -18.11 21.50
C SER A 36 17.31 -17.93 21.57
N ILE A 37 18.03 -18.50 20.60
CA ILE A 37 19.49 -18.44 20.50
C ILE A 37 19.87 -18.07 19.08
N GLY A 38 20.81 -17.15 18.93
CA GLY A 38 21.38 -16.73 17.67
C GLY A 38 20.72 -15.48 17.12
N ASN A 39 21.52 -14.45 16.93
CA ASN A 39 21.13 -13.19 16.32
C ASN A 39 21.59 -13.16 14.86
N TRP A 40 20.73 -12.63 13.99
CA TRP A 40 21.09 -12.41 12.60
C TRP A 40 21.98 -11.17 12.47
N LYS A 41 23.17 -11.34 11.87
CA LYS A 41 24.07 -10.24 11.57
C LYS A 41 24.53 -10.34 10.12
N LYS A 42 24.64 -9.18 9.46
CA LYS A 42 25.16 -9.10 8.09
C LYS A 42 26.68 -9.15 8.15
N ILE A 43 27.27 -10.23 7.63
CA ILE A 43 28.72 -10.42 7.53
C ILE A 43 29.03 -10.68 6.07
N SER A 44 29.94 -9.89 5.48
CA SER A 44 30.33 -10.03 4.07
C SER A 44 29.13 -10.06 3.09
N GLY A 45 28.12 -9.22 3.34
CA GLY A 45 26.91 -9.12 2.51
C GLY A 45 25.86 -10.21 2.72
N LYS A 46 26.14 -11.26 3.51
CA LYS A 46 25.21 -12.37 3.80
C LYS A 46 24.72 -12.31 5.24
N ASN A 47 23.44 -12.62 5.44
CA ASN A 47 22.89 -12.78 6.79
C ASN A 47 23.40 -14.08 7.39
N THR A 48 24.16 -13.97 8.49
CA THR A 48 24.77 -15.09 9.20
C THR A 48 24.27 -15.09 10.64
N ILE A 49 23.99 -16.28 11.17
CA ILE A 49 23.63 -16.44 12.59
C ILE A 49 24.91 -16.34 13.42
N VAL A 50 24.89 -15.44 14.39
CA VAL A 50 26.03 -15.18 15.28
C VAL A 50 25.58 -15.30 16.73
N LEU A 51 26.46 -15.86 17.55
CA LEU A 51 26.24 -16.19 18.95
C LEU A 51 26.97 -15.18 19.84
N SER A 52 26.23 -14.63 20.80
CA SER A 52 26.76 -13.82 21.90
C SER A 52 27.56 -14.65 22.90
N GLN A 53 28.44 -14.02 23.67
CA GLN A 53 29.26 -14.72 24.66
C GLN A 53 28.44 -15.56 25.65
N LYS A 54 27.24 -15.08 26.02
CA LYS A 54 26.32 -15.82 26.90
C LYS A 54 25.78 -17.07 26.22
N GLU A 55 25.36 -16.96 24.97
CA GLU A 55 24.88 -18.11 24.18
C GLU A 55 25.99 -19.13 23.94
N GLN A 56 27.22 -18.68 23.68
CA GLN A 56 28.38 -19.56 23.52
C GLN A 56 28.64 -20.38 24.79
N ALA A 57 28.59 -19.75 25.97
CA ALA A 57 28.79 -20.45 27.25
C ALA A 57 27.68 -21.47 27.55
N LEU A 58 26.42 -21.12 27.25
CA LEU A 58 25.29 -22.05 27.39
C LEU A 58 25.44 -23.27 26.49
N ILE A 59 25.82 -23.06 25.22
CA ILE A 59 26.01 -24.16 24.27
C ILE A 59 27.13 -25.11 24.72
N LYS A 60 28.20 -24.59 25.31
CA LYS A 60 29.28 -25.41 25.89
C LYS A 60 28.78 -26.27 27.04
N SER A 61 28.00 -25.70 27.96
CA SER A 61 27.44 -26.46 29.09
C SER A 61 26.57 -27.65 28.67
N TRP A 62 25.83 -27.53 27.56
CA TRP A 62 25.02 -28.63 27.01
C TRP A 62 25.84 -29.77 26.41
N LEU A 63 27.10 -29.48 26.05
CA LEU A 63 28.05 -30.46 25.52
C LEU A 63 28.74 -31.20 26.67
N ASP A 64 29.20 -30.45 27.68
CA ASP A 64 29.85 -31.02 28.86
C ASP A 64 28.89 -31.97 29.63
N GLU A 65 27.60 -31.64 29.67
CA GLU A 65 26.57 -32.50 30.28
C GLU A 65 26.30 -33.78 29.47
N ALA A 66 26.60 -33.79 28.16
CA ALA A 66 26.45 -34.97 27.32
C ALA A 66 27.62 -35.96 27.49
N ASP A 67 28.84 -35.47 27.68
CA ASP A 67 30.02 -36.32 27.89
C ASP A 67 29.98 -37.01 29.26
N SER A 68 29.40 -36.37 30.29
CA SER A 68 29.22 -36.99 31.63
C SER A 68 28.33 -38.25 31.65
N LEU A 69 27.61 -38.55 30.56
CA LEU A 69 26.76 -39.74 30.42
C LEU A 69 27.36 -40.82 29.49
N GLY A 70 28.49 -40.56 28.84
CA GLY A 70 29.10 -41.43 27.82
C GLY A 70 30.04 -42.53 28.33
N ASP A 71 30.57 -42.44 29.55
CA ASP A 71 31.68 -43.28 30.06
C ASP A 71 31.30 -44.73 30.47
N LYS A 72 30.12 -45.26 30.10
CA LYS A 72 29.69 -46.62 30.50
C LYS A 72 29.60 -47.63 29.35
N GLN A 73 30.34 -47.43 28.27
CA GLN A 73 30.21 -48.30 27.09
C GLN A 73 31.53 -48.79 26.50
N GLU A 74 32.55 -49.12 27.30
CA GLU A 74 33.73 -49.83 26.75
C GLU A 74 34.18 -51.13 27.46
N ASP A 75 33.69 -51.47 28.65
CA ASP A 75 34.23 -52.63 29.39
C ASP A 75 33.26 -53.81 29.58
N LYS A 76 32.63 -54.35 28.53
CA LYS A 76 31.95 -55.67 28.60
C LYS A 76 31.97 -56.43 27.27
N ALA A 77 33.16 -56.71 26.74
CA ALA A 77 33.31 -57.59 25.56
C ALA A 77 33.60 -59.06 25.91
N ASP A 78 33.84 -59.42 27.17
CA ASP A 78 34.12 -60.80 27.53
C ASP A 78 33.26 -61.27 28.71
N SER A 79 32.62 -62.43 28.52
CA SER A 79 31.94 -63.24 29.54
C SER A 79 30.47 -62.91 29.84
N LEU A 80 29.56 -63.31 28.95
CA LEU A 80 28.16 -63.56 29.30
C LEU A 80 27.60 -64.76 28.51
N GLY A 81 27.96 -65.97 28.95
CA GLY A 81 27.16 -67.17 28.75
C GLY A 81 26.30 -67.38 29.99
N ASP A 82 25.00 -67.55 29.78
CA ASP A 82 24.00 -68.04 30.73
C ASP A 82 23.65 -67.13 31.93
N LYS A 83 22.56 -66.36 31.77
CA LYS A 83 21.45 -66.13 32.72
C LYS A 83 20.82 -64.74 32.51
N GLN A 84 19.93 -64.60 31.54
CA GLN A 84 19.01 -63.46 31.42
C GLN A 84 17.70 -63.92 30.78
N GLU A 85 16.76 -64.42 31.58
CA GLU A 85 15.36 -64.48 31.11
C GLU A 85 14.36 -63.84 32.09
N ASP A 86 14.65 -63.74 33.38
CA ASP A 86 13.61 -63.30 34.34
C ASP A 86 13.67 -61.82 34.80
N LYS A 87 14.45 -60.95 34.15
CA LYS A 87 14.55 -59.51 34.53
C LYS A 87 14.32 -58.51 33.39
N ALA A 88 13.92 -58.95 32.20
CA ALA A 88 13.70 -58.07 31.06
C ALA A 88 12.31 -57.42 31.05
N ASP A 89 11.26 -58.12 31.51
CA ASP A 89 9.87 -57.64 31.39
C ASP A 89 9.56 -56.40 32.25
N SER A 90 10.15 -56.26 33.43
CA SER A 90 9.79 -55.17 34.35
C SER A 90 10.45 -53.80 34.02
N LEU A 91 11.46 -53.78 33.16
CA LEU A 91 12.15 -52.55 32.73
C LEU A 91 11.56 -51.97 31.44
N GLY A 92 11.04 -52.81 30.53
CA GLY A 92 10.39 -52.38 29.29
C GLY A 92 9.10 -51.60 29.55
N ASP A 93 8.25 -52.07 30.47
CA ASP A 93 6.95 -51.45 30.77
C ASP A 93 7.06 -50.00 31.26
N LYS A 94 8.04 -49.69 32.12
CA LYS A 94 8.23 -48.31 32.63
C LYS A 94 8.71 -47.35 31.55
N GLN A 95 9.56 -47.84 30.66
CA GLN A 95 10.12 -47.06 29.56
C GLN A 95 9.06 -46.79 28.49
N GLU A 96 8.21 -47.77 28.19
CA GLU A 96 7.04 -47.58 27.33
C GLU A 96 6.00 -46.61 27.91
N ASP A 97 5.78 -46.64 29.22
CA ASP A 97 4.82 -45.74 29.88
C ASP A 97 5.28 -44.27 29.85
N GLU A 98 6.58 -44.03 30.02
CA GLU A 98 7.18 -42.71 29.85
C GLU A 98 7.05 -42.23 28.39
N GLU A 99 7.38 -43.07 27.41
CA GLU A 99 7.22 -42.75 25.99
C GLU A 99 5.76 -42.46 25.61
N LYS A 100 4.81 -43.27 26.09
CA LYS A 100 3.37 -43.03 25.92
C LYS A 100 2.94 -41.71 26.56
N SER A 101 3.51 -41.33 27.70
CA SER A 101 3.23 -40.05 28.37
C SER A 101 3.75 -38.86 27.55
N TYR A 102 5.00 -38.92 27.08
CA TYR A 102 5.58 -37.90 26.19
C TYR A 102 4.81 -37.76 24.87
N LEU A 103 4.38 -38.88 24.28
CA LEU A 103 3.58 -38.88 23.05
C LEU A 103 2.19 -38.25 23.29
N LYS A 104 1.53 -38.55 24.41
CA LYS A 104 0.25 -37.91 24.78
C LYS A 104 0.39 -36.40 24.94
N GLU A 105 1.42 -35.93 25.63
CA GLU A 105 1.65 -34.50 25.79
C GLU A 105 1.97 -33.82 24.45
N ARG A 106 2.71 -34.51 23.56
CA ARG A 106 2.98 -34.02 22.22
C ARG A 106 1.70 -33.91 21.37
N ILE A 107 0.83 -34.92 21.42
CA ILE A 107 -0.46 -34.92 20.73
C ILE A 107 -1.31 -33.75 21.23
N PHE A 108 -1.41 -33.55 22.54
CA PHE A 108 -2.18 -32.46 23.13
C PHE A 108 -1.70 -31.07 22.66
N VAL A 109 -0.38 -30.87 22.57
CA VAL A 109 0.17 -29.60 22.05
C VAL A 109 -0.15 -29.42 20.56
N LEU A 110 -0.09 -30.51 19.77
CA LEU A 110 -0.44 -30.46 18.35
C LEU A 110 -1.93 -30.20 18.12
N GLU A 111 -2.82 -30.78 18.92
CA GLU A 111 -4.26 -30.51 18.90
C GLU A 111 -4.56 -29.05 19.19
N LYS A 112 -3.97 -28.48 20.25
CA LYS A 112 -4.11 -27.04 20.53
C LYS A 112 -3.60 -26.15 19.42
N PHE A 113 -2.54 -26.57 18.70
CA PHE A 113 -2.04 -25.82 17.55
C PHE A 113 -3.01 -25.93 16.37
N LEU A 114 -3.54 -27.12 16.12
CA LEU A 114 -4.54 -27.36 15.08
C LEU A 114 -5.81 -26.54 15.33
N ASP A 115 -6.30 -26.48 16.58
CA ASP A 115 -7.45 -25.66 16.95
C ASP A 115 -7.22 -24.18 16.65
N LYS A 116 -6.04 -23.65 17.01
CA LYS A 116 -5.66 -22.25 16.72
C LYS A 116 -5.58 -21.96 15.23
N GLU A 117 -5.05 -22.91 14.45
CA GLU A 117 -5.00 -22.79 12.99
C GLU A 117 -6.40 -22.84 12.37
N GLN A 118 -7.31 -23.67 12.92
CA GLN A 118 -8.70 -23.73 12.48
C GLN A 118 -9.46 -22.44 12.83
N THR A 119 -9.29 -21.89 14.04
CA THR A 119 -9.92 -20.62 14.41
C THR A 119 -9.41 -19.48 13.53
N SER A 120 -8.10 -19.40 13.31
CA SER A 120 -7.47 -18.39 12.43
C SER A 120 -7.98 -18.51 10.99
N ASN A 121 -8.08 -19.73 10.45
CA ASN A 121 -8.66 -19.96 9.13
C ASN A 121 -10.14 -19.56 9.06
N SER A 122 -10.92 -19.78 10.12
CA SER A 122 -12.33 -19.38 10.17
C SER A 122 -12.48 -17.85 10.16
N GLU A 123 -11.61 -17.13 10.85
CA GLU A 123 -11.58 -15.67 10.87
C GLU A 123 -11.14 -15.10 9.51
N LEU A 124 -10.09 -15.68 8.92
CA LEU A 124 -9.64 -15.33 7.57
C LEU A 124 -10.77 -15.53 6.54
N LYS A 125 -11.52 -16.62 6.61
CA LYS A 125 -12.69 -16.85 5.73
C LYS A 125 -13.75 -15.75 5.89
N LYS A 126 -14.04 -15.31 7.12
CA LYS A 126 -14.98 -14.20 7.38
C LYS A 126 -14.48 -12.89 6.78
N VAL A 127 -13.19 -12.57 6.96
CA VAL A 127 -12.57 -11.36 6.38
C VAL A 127 -12.63 -11.41 4.85
N ILE A 128 -12.28 -12.55 4.24
CA ILE A 128 -12.38 -12.74 2.79
C ILE A 128 -13.81 -12.46 2.31
N GLN A 129 -14.83 -13.05 2.97
CA GLN A 129 -16.23 -12.82 2.63
C GLN A 129 -16.62 -11.33 2.74
N GLN A 130 -16.19 -10.64 3.80
CA GLN A 130 -16.44 -9.21 3.97
C GLN A 130 -15.79 -8.38 2.86
N THR A 131 -14.52 -8.66 2.53
CA THR A 131 -13.80 -7.95 1.45
C THR A 131 -14.44 -8.19 0.09
N GLN A 132 -14.95 -9.41 -0.16
CA GLN A 132 -15.65 -9.73 -1.39
C GLN A 132 -16.98 -8.96 -1.50
N ASN A 133 -17.75 -8.87 -0.41
CA ASN A 133 -18.98 -8.08 -0.39
C ASN A 133 -18.71 -6.58 -0.62
N LEU A 134 -17.64 -6.03 -0.04
CA LEU A 134 -17.24 -4.64 -0.26
C LEU A 134 -16.80 -4.38 -1.70
N LEU A 135 -16.06 -5.33 -2.30
CA LEU A 135 -15.67 -5.25 -3.70
C LEU A 135 -16.90 -5.24 -4.62
N ASP A 136 -17.88 -6.11 -4.37
CA ASP A 136 -19.14 -6.13 -5.12
C ASP A 136 -19.92 -4.82 -4.97
N GLN A 137 -19.96 -4.24 -3.76
CA GLN A 137 -20.57 -2.93 -3.53
C GLN A 137 -19.87 -1.83 -4.33
N GLN A 138 -18.53 -1.82 -4.32
CA GLN A 138 -17.74 -0.83 -5.07
C GLN A 138 -17.97 -0.96 -6.58
N GLN A 139 -18.07 -2.19 -7.11
CA GLN A 139 -18.41 -2.42 -8.52
C GLN A 139 -19.81 -1.90 -8.87
N ARG A 140 -20.80 -2.12 -7.99
CA ARG A 140 -22.17 -1.61 -8.21
C ARG A 140 -22.22 -0.09 -8.22
N LEU A 141 -21.54 0.58 -7.28
CA LEU A 141 -21.45 2.03 -7.24
C LEU A 141 -20.75 2.59 -8.48
N ALA A 142 -19.64 1.98 -8.89
CA ALA A 142 -18.94 2.38 -10.12
C ALA A 142 -19.83 2.29 -11.38
N LEU A 143 -20.71 1.28 -11.44
CA LEU A 143 -21.69 1.16 -12.52
C LEU A 143 -22.79 2.23 -12.45
N GLN A 144 -23.22 2.62 -11.25
CA GLN A 144 -24.17 3.72 -11.06
C GLN A 144 -23.55 5.07 -11.46
N ASP A 145 -22.34 5.35 -10.99
CA ASP A 145 -21.59 6.56 -11.34
C ASP A 145 -21.36 6.65 -12.85
N LYS A 146 -21.03 5.53 -13.50
CA LYS A 146 -20.89 5.47 -14.97
C LYS A 146 -22.18 5.87 -15.68
N LYS A 147 -23.34 5.35 -15.26
CA LYS A 147 -24.63 5.70 -15.86
C LYS A 147 -24.95 7.19 -15.72
N LEU A 148 -24.76 7.73 -14.52
CA LEU A 148 -25.00 9.13 -14.24
C LEU A 148 -24.04 10.06 -15.03
N LEU A 149 -22.79 9.64 -15.24
CA LEU A 149 -21.87 10.33 -16.14
C LEU A 149 -22.30 10.27 -17.62
N GLU A 150 -22.86 9.16 -18.07
CA GLU A 150 -23.42 9.03 -19.42
C GLU A 150 -24.64 9.95 -19.61
N GLU A 151 -25.53 10.02 -18.61
CA GLU A 151 -26.67 10.95 -18.60
C GLU A 151 -26.21 12.42 -18.65
N TYR A 152 -25.23 12.81 -17.82
CA TYR A 152 -24.69 14.18 -17.87
C TYR A 152 -23.98 14.53 -19.18
N LYS A 153 -23.35 13.55 -19.85
CA LYS A 153 -22.78 13.78 -21.18
C LYS A 153 -23.88 14.03 -22.21
N ALA A 154 -24.92 13.20 -22.21
CA ALA A 154 -26.06 13.36 -23.10
C ALA A 154 -26.79 14.69 -22.85
N GLU A 155 -27.01 15.07 -21.59
CA GLU A 155 -27.63 16.35 -21.23
C GLU A 155 -26.77 17.54 -21.68
N ASN A 156 -25.44 17.48 -21.50
CA ASN A 156 -24.54 18.51 -22.01
C ASN A 156 -24.58 18.63 -23.53
N ASP A 157 -24.66 17.51 -24.24
CA ASP A 157 -24.73 17.52 -25.70
C ASP A 157 -26.07 18.10 -26.18
N ASN A 158 -27.19 17.75 -25.53
CA ASN A 158 -28.51 18.35 -25.78
C ASN A 158 -28.51 19.86 -25.50
N LEU A 159 -27.93 20.30 -24.38
CA LEU A 159 -27.83 21.72 -24.02
C LEU A 159 -26.96 22.51 -25.01
N LYS A 160 -25.89 21.91 -25.52
CA LYS A 160 -25.08 22.52 -26.59
C LYS A 160 -25.89 22.71 -27.87
N VAL A 161 -26.68 21.71 -28.26
CA VAL A 161 -27.58 21.80 -29.43
C VAL A 161 -28.64 22.89 -29.21
N LEU A 162 -29.20 23.00 -28.00
CA LEU A 162 -30.18 24.04 -27.68
C LEU A 162 -29.57 25.46 -27.70
N LYS A 163 -28.34 25.63 -27.21
CA LYS A 163 -27.66 26.95 -27.17
C LYS A 163 -27.19 27.45 -28.54
N MET A 164 -26.98 26.55 -29.50
CA MET A 164 -26.50 26.87 -30.85
C MET A 164 -27.67 26.63 -31.84
N PRO A 165 -28.58 27.59 -32.17
CA PRO A 165 -28.28 28.87 -32.81
C PRO A 165 -29.41 29.93 -32.62
N SER A 166 -29.78 30.30 -31.38
CA SER A 166 -30.80 31.36 -31.16
C SER A 166 -30.19 32.68 -30.70
N GLN A 167 -29.14 32.65 -29.86
CA GLN A 167 -28.56 33.89 -29.32
C GLN A 167 -27.62 34.61 -30.31
N GLU A 168 -26.84 33.88 -31.11
CA GLU A 168 -25.94 34.53 -32.09
C GLU A 168 -26.65 35.06 -33.33
N THR A 169 -27.76 34.44 -33.75
CA THR A 169 -28.54 34.84 -34.92
C THR A 169 -29.38 36.09 -34.61
N GLU A 170 -30.03 36.14 -33.46
CA GLU A 170 -30.77 37.32 -32.99
C GLU A 170 -29.85 38.51 -32.72
N PHE A 171 -28.68 38.29 -32.10
CA PHE A 171 -27.74 39.37 -31.82
C PHE A 171 -27.14 39.98 -33.11
N LYS A 172 -26.81 39.14 -34.11
CA LYS A 172 -26.34 39.62 -35.42
C LYS A 172 -27.41 40.41 -36.17
N HIS A 173 -28.68 40.01 -36.07
CA HIS A 173 -29.78 40.78 -36.69
C HIS A 173 -29.94 42.16 -36.02
N LEU A 174 -29.93 42.22 -34.69
CA LEU A 174 -30.10 43.48 -33.96
C LEU A 174 -28.92 44.44 -34.22
N ASP A 175 -27.68 43.96 -34.23
CA ASP A 175 -26.49 44.79 -34.48
C ASP A 175 -26.47 45.41 -35.88
N ASN A 176 -26.92 44.68 -36.90
CA ASN A 176 -27.04 45.21 -38.25
C ASN A 176 -28.15 46.28 -38.36
N GLN A 177 -29.29 46.07 -37.69
CA GLN A 177 -30.38 47.04 -37.69
C GLN A 177 -29.95 48.37 -37.04
N TYR A 178 -29.26 48.33 -35.91
CA TYR A 178 -28.76 49.55 -35.26
C TYR A 178 -27.74 50.30 -36.13
N LYS A 179 -26.88 49.59 -36.87
CA LYS A 179 -25.92 50.21 -37.79
C LYS A 179 -26.62 50.95 -38.93
N ASP A 180 -27.66 50.38 -39.49
CA ASP A 180 -28.42 51.00 -40.59
C ASP A 180 -29.19 52.23 -40.13
N GLU A 181 -29.81 52.18 -38.95
CA GLU A 181 -30.49 53.33 -38.34
C GLU A 181 -29.53 54.48 -38.02
N VAL A 182 -28.34 54.17 -37.48
CA VAL A 182 -27.29 55.17 -37.22
C VAL A 182 -26.80 55.81 -38.50
N ASN A 183 -26.60 55.03 -39.58
CA ASN A 183 -26.19 55.56 -40.87
C ASN A 183 -27.26 56.48 -41.48
N ALA A 184 -28.54 56.07 -41.43
CA ALA A 184 -29.65 56.90 -41.93
C ALA A 184 -29.81 58.21 -41.14
N LEU A 185 -29.59 58.19 -39.82
CA LEU A 185 -29.59 59.40 -38.99
C LEU A 185 -28.40 60.31 -39.31
N LYS A 186 -27.23 59.73 -39.59
CA LYS A 186 -26.03 60.47 -39.95
C LYS A 186 -26.21 61.21 -41.29
N GLU A 187 -26.77 60.56 -42.31
CA GLU A 187 -27.10 61.22 -43.58
C GLU A 187 -28.11 62.36 -43.39
N LYS A 188 -29.15 62.16 -42.58
CA LYS A 188 -30.11 63.22 -42.25
C LYS A 188 -29.44 64.42 -41.58
N LEU A 189 -28.51 64.19 -40.66
CA LEU A 189 -27.75 65.26 -40.01
C LEU A 189 -26.85 66.02 -40.99
N GLU A 190 -26.20 65.31 -41.91
CA GLU A 190 -25.31 65.90 -42.92
C GLU A 190 -26.10 66.77 -43.90
N ASN A 191 -27.24 66.29 -44.39
CA ASN A 191 -28.16 67.05 -45.23
C ASN A 191 -28.66 68.33 -44.54
N LEU A 192 -29.02 68.24 -43.24
CA LEU A 192 -29.43 69.42 -42.47
C LEU A 192 -28.29 70.41 -42.27
N GLN A 193 -27.07 69.93 -42.03
CA GLN A 193 -25.89 70.80 -41.93
C GLN A 193 -25.60 71.53 -43.25
N GLU A 194 -25.77 70.85 -44.38
CA GLU A 194 -25.58 71.44 -45.70
C GLU A 194 -26.62 72.53 -45.97
N GLN A 195 -27.90 72.28 -45.66
CA GLN A 195 -28.95 73.30 -45.72
C GLN A 195 -28.66 74.53 -44.84
N ILE A 196 -28.14 74.34 -43.63
CA ILE A 196 -27.76 75.44 -42.74
C ILE A 196 -26.58 76.23 -43.31
N LYS A 197 -25.60 75.57 -43.94
CA LYS A 197 -24.47 76.25 -44.59
C LYS A 197 -24.93 77.07 -45.79
N ASP A 198 -25.85 76.53 -46.59
CA ASP A 198 -26.43 77.23 -47.73
C ASP A 198 -27.24 78.45 -47.29
N GLN A 199 -28.06 78.31 -46.23
CA GLN A 199 -28.77 79.45 -45.62
C GLN A 199 -27.79 80.53 -45.12
N LYS A 200 -26.70 80.15 -44.44
CA LYS A 200 -25.69 81.11 -44.00
C LYS A 200 -24.98 81.81 -45.16
N ARG A 201 -24.72 81.12 -46.27
CA ARG A 201 -24.18 81.75 -47.50
C ARG A 201 -25.16 82.75 -48.10
N ILE A 202 -26.46 82.44 -48.09
CA ILE A 202 -27.52 83.34 -48.57
C ILE A 202 -27.59 84.57 -47.64
N GLU A 203 -27.64 84.40 -46.32
CA GLU A 203 -27.63 85.51 -45.36
C GLU A 203 -26.36 86.38 -45.44
N GLU A 204 -25.18 85.78 -45.71
CA GLU A 204 -23.95 86.56 -45.89
C GLU A 204 -23.94 87.40 -47.17
N GLN A 205 -24.60 86.95 -48.24
CA GLN A 205 -24.79 87.75 -49.45
C GLN A 205 -25.87 88.84 -49.29
N GLU A 206 -26.84 88.65 -48.40
CA GLU A 206 -27.95 89.59 -48.16
C GLU A 206 -27.68 90.67 -47.10
N LYS A 207 -26.48 90.75 -46.51
CA LYS A 207 -26.13 91.87 -45.62
C LYS A 207 -26.36 93.20 -46.36
N PRO A 208 -27.27 94.08 -45.88
CA PRO A 208 -27.60 95.31 -46.57
C PRO A 208 -26.35 96.21 -46.66
N ARG A 209 -26.01 96.64 -47.89
CA ARG A 209 -24.99 97.66 -48.14
C ARG A 209 -25.31 98.88 -47.28
N LYS A 210 -24.36 99.22 -46.39
CA LYS A 210 -24.34 100.33 -45.43
C LYS A 210 -25.23 101.52 -45.86
N TRP A 211 -26.43 101.57 -45.31
CA TRP A 211 -27.43 102.64 -45.48
C TRP A 211 -27.03 103.99 -44.84
N TRP A 212 -25.95 104.03 -44.06
CA TRP A 212 -25.44 105.20 -43.34
C TRP A 212 -24.75 106.28 -44.20
N GLY A 213 -24.95 106.29 -45.52
CA GLY A 213 -24.39 107.29 -46.44
C GLY A 213 -25.35 108.39 -46.87
N LEU A 214 -26.66 108.24 -46.65
CA LEU A 214 -27.70 109.10 -47.22
C LEU A 214 -28.12 110.31 -46.36
N TRP A 215 -27.46 110.56 -45.24
CA TRP A 215 -27.81 111.64 -44.29
C TRP A 215 -26.78 112.79 -44.25
N ARG A 216 -26.13 113.09 -45.39
CA ARG A 216 -25.32 114.31 -45.57
C ARG A 216 -25.77 115.10 -46.80
N LYS A 217 -26.83 115.89 -46.66
CA LYS A 217 -26.96 117.27 -47.17
C LYS A 217 -28.29 117.87 -46.76
#